data_AF-A0A925VVU6-F1
#
_entry.id   AF-A0A925VVU6-F1
#
_cell.length_a   1.000
_cell.length_b   1.000
_cell.length_c   1.000
_cell.angle_alpha   90.00
_cell.angle_beta   90.00
_cell.angle_gamma   90.00
#
_symmetry.space_group_name_H-M   'P 1'
#
loop_
_entity.id
_entity.type
_entity.pdbx_description
1 polymer ?
#
loop_
_entity_poly.entity_id
_entity_poly.type
_entity_poly.pdbx_seq_one_letter_code
_entity_poly.pdbx_strand_id
1 'polypeptide(L)'
;MNHSYLRTMRRTLRPYHKLLVLLLLVLPGLAQAQNFTETFGTTAAGIDPFETLAAADTRNALDNSAALSFSGDALGSPNNGLSTGYSYANAAGTSVNASGGASIVFARRNGGAAQSQLAVEYTFIVGNINTTGLNSRQRISFGLRVPVGSADGDLILEARDGNTANPFVAIPFTFPVAPAAGNEWELVTTTASLPSTTNLILRVRKPANISTRQFRLDDLTIRGFASALTATIDSQIFPNTPVNQRSAPQNLTVTGTDLTANAVVTAPTGYLVRISGVGSYAQSVTILPNANGNASAVLDVIFAPTFANAAGPYPQTLTGSLTVSSAGATTRSVTITGQATAPQSILTANPTALAFGSQTVGTSSVAQAFQLTGQDLTSNITVTAPSGFEIRVGGGAFSPNPLTLVPTNGSLSTQIDVRFVPGTTGTIAGNV
;
A
#
# COMPACT_ATOMS: atom_id res chain seq x y z
N MET A 1 -46.76 70.86 17.54
CA MET A 1 -45.69 70.75 16.53
C MET A 1 -44.37 70.85 17.28
N ASN A 2 -43.81 69.70 17.69
CA ASN A 2 -42.62 69.64 18.55
C ASN A 2 -41.37 69.50 17.69
N HIS A 3 -40.50 70.51 17.72
CA HIS A 3 -39.17 70.47 17.12
C HIS A 3 -38.17 69.82 18.08
N SER A 4 -37.42 68.87 17.52
CA SER A 4 -36.45 68.00 18.19
C SER A 4 -35.15 68.72 18.59
N TYR A 5 -34.86 68.65 19.89
CA TYR A 5 -33.56 68.45 20.56
C TYR A 5 -32.37 69.37 20.26
N LEU A 6 -32.22 70.37 21.13
CA LEU A 6 -30.93 70.71 21.74
C LEU A 6 -30.50 69.60 22.72
N ARG A 7 -29.25 69.13 22.65
CA ARG A 7 -28.32 69.13 23.81
C ARG A 7 -26.97 68.46 23.50
N THR A 8 -25.94 69.32 23.52
CA THR A 8 -24.67 69.18 24.25
C THR A 8 -23.93 67.85 24.28
N MET A 9 -22.74 67.89 23.68
CA MET A 9 -21.63 66.98 23.93
C MET A 9 -21.31 66.84 25.42
N ARG A 10 -21.24 65.61 25.91
CA ARG A 10 -20.32 65.21 26.98
C ARG A 10 -19.59 63.94 26.53
N ARG A 11 -18.27 64.06 26.37
CA ARG A 11 -17.34 62.97 26.07
C ARG A 11 -17.45 61.88 27.14
N THR A 12 -17.89 60.69 26.74
CA THR A 12 -17.56 59.43 27.42
C THR A 12 -16.66 58.64 26.48
N LEU A 13 -15.47 58.30 26.98
CA LEU A 13 -14.44 57.55 26.26
C LEU A 13 -15.00 56.21 25.75
N ARG A 14 -14.87 55.95 24.44
CA ARG A 14 -15.05 54.61 23.85
C ARG A 14 -13.68 54.02 23.48
N PRO A 15 -13.41 52.73 23.78
CA PRO A 15 -12.13 52.10 23.48
C PRO A 15 -12.16 51.56 22.05
N TYR A 16 -11.72 52.36 21.08
CA TYR A 16 -11.52 51.90 19.68
C TYR A 16 -10.25 52.50 19.07
N HIS A 17 -9.14 52.46 19.81
CA HIS A 17 -7.81 52.81 19.28
C HIS A 17 -6.76 51.73 19.57
N LYS A 18 -7.19 50.46 19.53
CA LYS A 18 -6.34 49.31 19.23
C LYS A 18 -6.94 48.54 18.06
N LEU A 19 -7.08 49.21 16.91
CA LEU A 19 -7.11 48.53 15.61
C LEU A 19 -5.67 48.47 15.08
N LEU A 20 -4.77 47.96 15.92
CA LEU A 20 -3.49 47.41 15.53
C LEU A 20 -3.64 45.93 15.87
N VAL A 21 -3.92 45.11 14.87
CA VAL A 21 -3.69 43.66 14.76
C VAL A 21 -4.63 43.13 13.67
N LEU A 22 -4.00 42.65 12.58
CA LEU A 22 -4.50 41.60 11.69
C LEU A 22 -5.39 41.93 10.46
N LEU A 23 -5.12 42.99 9.69
CA LEU A 23 -5.62 43.03 8.30
C LEU A 23 -4.76 43.87 7.33
N LEU A 24 -3.44 43.74 7.40
CA LEU A 24 -2.53 44.31 6.39
C LEU A 24 -1.20 43.53 6.25
N LEU A 25 -1.25 42.23 6.53
CA LEU A 25 -0.14 41.30 6.31
C LEU A 25 -0.70 39.97 5.78
N VAL A 26 -1.37 40.03 4.64
CA VAL A 26 -1.37 38.91 3.69
C VAL A 26 -0.54 39.40 2.51
N LEU A 27 0.78 39.36 2.69
CA LEU A 27 1.67 39.27 1.54
C LEU A 27 1.21 38.06 0.70
N PRO A 28 1.19 38.15 -0.64
CA PRO A 28 1.23 36.95 -1.46
C PRO A 28 2.66 36.41 -1.34
N GLY A 29 2.88 35.54 -0.37
CA GLY A 29 4.20 35.01 -0.04
C GLY A 29 4.13 33.70 0.72
N LEU A 30 3.06 32.92 0.50
CA LEU A 30 3.06 31.50 0.79
C LEU A 30 3.36 30.83 -0.54
N ALA A 31 4.64 30.59 -0.82
CA ALA A 31 5.03 29.61 -1.84
C ALA A 31 4.51 28.27 -1.35
N GLN A 32 3.30 27.92 -1.78
CA GLN A 32 2.77 26.58 -1.61
C GLN A 32 3.73 25.64 -2.33
N ALA A 33 4.04 24.52 -1.70
CA ALA A 33 4.72 23.40 -2.35
C ALA A 33 3.97 23.08 -3.65
N GLN A 34 4.46 23.52 -4.80
CA GLN A 34 3.79 23.27 -6.06
C GLN A 34 4.38 22.00 -6.65
N ASN A 35 3.52 21.01 -6.85
CA ASN A 35 3.74 20.11 -7.96
C ASN A 35 3.87 21.00 -9.20
N PHE A 36 5.03 20.97 -9.81
CA PHE A 36 5.32 21.75 -10.99
C PHE A 36 4.93 20.94 -12.22
N THR A 37 4.26 21.61 -13.17
CA THR A 37 3.92 21.06 -14.48
C THR A 37 4.19 22.15 -15.52
N GLU A 38 5.06 21.86 -16.49
CA GLU A 38 5.26 22.64 -17.70
C GLU A 38 4.79 21.84 -18.91
N THR A 39 3.72 22.33 -19.50
CA THR A 39 3.06 21.78 -20.68
C THR A 39 3.58 22.37 -21.99
N PHE A 40 4.58 23.27 -21.92
CA PHE A 40 5.24 23.98 -23.03
C PHE A 40 4.30 24.84 -23.91
N GLY A 41 3.04 24.99 -23.48
CA GLY A 41 2.05 25.89 -24.05
C GLY A 41 1.54 25.52 -25.43
N THR A 42 0.69 26.40 -25.96
CA THR A 42 0.36 26.46 -27.38
C THR A 42 1.02 27.70 -27.96
N THR A 43 1.95 27.58 -28.90
CA THR A 43 2.51 28.77 -29.54
C THR A 43 1.45 29.48 -30.38
N ALA A 44 1.31 30.81 -30.24
CA ALA A 44 0.48 31.62 -31.12
C ALA A 44 0.93 31.47 -32.59
N ALA A 45 -0.03 31.39 -33.51
CA ALA A 45 0.24 31.28 -34.94
C ALA A 45 1.04 32.49 -35.46
N GLY A 46 2.05 32.25 -36.31
CA GLY A 46 2.81 33.31 -36.99
C GLY A 46 4.16 33.69 -36.34
N ILE A 47 4.64 32.91 -35.37
CA ILE A 47 5.94 33.12 -34.72
C ILE A 47 6.95 32.05 -35.18
N ASP A 48 8.23 32.40 -35.17
CA ASP A 48 9.37 31.66 -35.72
C ASP A 48 9.35 30.15 -35.39
N PRO A 49 9.40 29.25 -36.39
CA PRO A 49 9.18 27.82 -36.20
C PRO A 49 10.26 27.03 -35.43
N PHE A 50 11.30 27.63 -34.83
CA PHE A 50 12.20 27.01 -33.86
C PHE A 50 13.05 28.09 -33.14
N GLU A 51 12.50 28.72 -32.12
CA GLU A 51 13.16 29.82 -31.39
C GLU A 51 13.99 29.34 -30.18
N THR A 52 14.90 30.19 -29.69
CA THR A 52 15.64 29.92 -28.44
C THR A 52 14.70 29.95 -27.24
N LEU A 53 14.95 29.11 -26.23
CA LEU A 53 14.12 29.03 -25.02
C LEU A 53 14.01 30.37 -24.28
N ALA A 54 15.09 31.15 -24.20
CA ALA A 54 15.07 32.47 -23.57
C ALA A 54 14.14 33.46 -24.29
N ALA A 55 14.03 33.36 -25.62
CA ALA A 55 13.10 34.17 -26.40
C ALA A 55 11.64 33.70 -26.19
N ALA A 56 11.41 32.39 -26.16
CA ALA A 56 10.09 31.83 -25.83
C ALA A 56 9.63 32.26 -24.43
N ASP A 57 10.52 32.19 -23.44
CA ASP A 57 10.31 32.62 -22.05
C ASP A 57 9.99 34.11 -21.95
N THR A 58 10.79 34.96 -22.60
CA THR A 58 10.56 36.43 -22.61
C THR A 58 9.20 36.81 -23.20
N ARG A 59 8.66 36.00 -24.12
CA ARG A 59 7.36 36.21 -24.73
C ARG A 59 6.21 35.52 -23.99
N ASN A 60 6.47 34.88 -22.85
CA ASN A 60 5.51 34.04 -22.12
C ASN A 60 4.88 32.95 -23.00
N ALA A 61 5.67 32.35 -23.89
CA ALA A 61 5.20 31.25 -24.75
C ALA A 61 5.20 29.89 -24.03
N LEU A 62 5.94 29.78 -22.92
CA LEU A 62 5.95 28.61 -22.02
C LEU A 62 5.01 28.88 -20.84
N ASP A 63 4.27 27.88 -20.38
CA ASP A 63 3.11 28.10 -19.50
C ASP A 63 3.51 28.68 -18.12
N ASN A 64 4.74 28.44 -17.66
CA ASN A 64 5.24 28.93 -16.37
C ASN A 64 6.33 30.00 -16.48
N SER A 65 6.42 30.72 -17.61
CA SER A 65 7.44 31.78 -17.84
C SER A 65 7.44 32.89 -16.78
N ALA A 66 6.33 33.10 -16.07
CA ALA A 66 6.25 34.09 -14.99
C ALA A 66 6.92 33.64 -13.67
N ALA A 67 7.09 32.34 -13.46
CA ALA A 67 7.60 31.76 -12.21
C ALA A 67 8.95 31.04 -12.39
N LEU A 68 9.23 30.56 -13.60
CA LEU A 68 10.43 29.80 -13.93
C LEU A 68 11.36 30.59 -14.83
N SER A 69 12.53 30.02 -15.08
CA SER A 69 13.45 30.51 -16.09
C SER A 69 13.81 29.38 -17.03
N PHE A 70 13.84 29.68 -18.33
CA PHE A 70 14.15 28.69 -19.37
C PHE A 70 15.37 29.12 -20.17
N SER A 71 16.35 28.22 -20.28
CA SER A 71 17.62 28.49 -20.96
C SER A 71 18.25 27.23 -21.55
N GLY A 72 19.39 27.41 -22.22
CA GLY A 72 20.11 26.35 -22.91
C GLY A 72 20.04 26.48 -24.43
N ASP A 73 20.65 25.52 -25.12
CA ASP A 73 20.84 25.52 -26.58
C ASP A 73 19.72 24.80 -27.34
N ALA A 74 18.81 24.13 -26.64
CA ALA A 74 17.62 23.54 -27.23
C ALA A 74 16.66 24.63 -27.74
N LEU A 75 15.72 24.24 -28.60
CA LEU A 75 14.76 25.14 -29.22
C LEU A 75 13.34 24.80 -28.79
N GLY A 76 12.50 25.82 -28.62
CA GLY A 76 11.05 25.63 -28.53
C GLY A 76 10.50 25.32 -29.92
N SER A 77 9.70 24.26 -30.05
CA SER A 77 9.01 23.95 -31.29
C SER A 77 7.68 24.69 -31.39
N PRO A 78 7.22 25.04 -32.60
CA PRO A 78 5.89 25.58 -32.84
C PRO A 78 4.85 24.51 -32.54
N ASN A 79 3.63 24.95 -32.34
CA ASN A 79 2.44 24.11 -32.34
C ASN A 79 2.26 23.50 -33.74
N ASN A 80 2.81 22.30 -33.92
CA ASN A 80 2.90 21.60 -35.21
C ASN A 80 2.17 20.25 -35.17
N GLY A 81 1.42 19.97 -34.10
CA GLY A 81 0.74 18.70 -33.89
C GLY A 81 1.67 17.50 -33.66
N LEU A 82 3.00 17.66 -33.75
CA LEU A 82 3.95 16.56 -33.55
C LEU A 82 4.00 16.10 -32.09
N SER A 83 3.60 16.94 -31.14
CA SER A 83 3.43 16.59 -29.72
C SER A 83 1.99 16.21 -29.37
N THR A 84 1.13 15.93 -30.35
CA THR A 84 -0.25 15.48 -30.09
C THR A 84 -0.37 13.97 -30.31
N GLY A 85 -1.31 13.33 -29.59
CA GLY A 85 -1.68 11.94 -29.86
C GLY A 85 -0.92 10.87 -29.08
N TYR A 86 -0.16 11.23 -28.04
CA TYR A 86 0.31 10.27 -27.05
C TYR A 86 -0.42 10.48 -25.71
N SER A 87 -0.52 9.40 -24.95
CA SER A 87 -1.16 9.41 -23.64
C SER A 87 -0.31 8.65 -22.65
N TYR A 88 -0.18 9.17 -21.44
CA TYR A 88 0.66 8.59 -20.41
C TYR A 88 -0.15 8.29 -19.15
N ALA A 89 0.14 7.16 -18.50
CA ALA A 89 -0.50 6.81 -17.25
C ALA A 89 0.10 7.64 -16.10
N ASN A 90 -0.73 8.42 -15.42
CA ASN A 90 -0.32 9.12 -14.20
C ASN A 90 -0.07 8.12 -13.04
N ALA A 91 0.32 8.66 -11.87
CA ALA A 91 0.54 7.92 -10.63
C ALA A 91 -0.56 6.89 -10.25
N ALA A 92 -1.80 7.18 -10.64
CA ALA A 92 -2.99 6.38 -10.35
C ALA A 92 -3.36 5.42 -11.49
N GLY A 93 -2.50 5.27 -12.51
CA GLY A 93 -2.78 4.45 -13.70
C GLY A 93 -3.77 5.10 -14.68
N THR A 94 -4.11 6.39 -14.51
CA THR A 94 -5.05 7.09 -15.39
C THR A 94 -4.33 7.68 -16.59
N SER A 95 -4.84 7.41 -17.79
CA SER A 95 -4.28 7.95 -19.03
C SER A 95 -4.52 9.46 -19.14
N VAL A 96 -3.45 10.23 -19.33
CA VAL A 96 -3.45 11.69 -19.52
C VAL A 96 -2.90 11.95 -20.92
N ASN A 97 -3.61 12.74 -21.73
CA ASN A 97 -3.19 13.08 -23.08
C ASN A 97 -2.13 14.18 -23.06
N ALA A 98 -1.25 14.16 -24.06
CA ALA A 98 -0.31 15.24 -24.34
C ALA A 98 -1.03 16.59 -24.45
N SER A 99 -0.39 17.64 -23.95
CA SER A 99 -0.94 19.00 -23.95
C SER A 99 -0.25 19.89 -24.99
N GLY A 100 -0.85 21.02 -25.35
CA GLY A 100 -0.15 22.17 -25.95
C GLY A 100 0.34 22.08 -27.41
N GLY A 101 0.72 20.91 -27.92
CA GLY A 101 1.22 20.71 -29.29
C GLY A 101 2.61 21.31 -29.58
N ALA A 102 3.23 21.97 -28.60
CA ALA A 102 4.62 22.44 -28.62
C ALA A 102 5.54 21.41 -27.92
N SER A 103 6.86 21.59 -28.00
CA SER A 103 7.85 20.71 -27.35
C SER A 103 9.21 21.37 -27.33
N ILE A 104 10.10 20.86 -26.48
CA ILE A 104 11.52 21.22 -26.51
C ILE A 104 12.25 20.31 -27.48
N VAL A 105 13.08 20.87 -28.36
CA VAL A 105 13.82 20.13 -29.39
C VAL A 105 15.32 20.26 -29.15
N PHE A 106 16.00 19.13 -29.00
CA PHE A 106 17.47 19.07 -28.81
C PHE A 106 18.20 19.17 -30.16
N ALA A 107 18.17 20.37 -30.72
CA ALA A 107 18.69 20.71 -32.03
C ALA A 107 19.03 22.20 -32.11
N ARG A 108 19.72 22.61 -33.18
CA ARG A 108 19.87 24.02 -33.54
C ARG A 108 19.14 24.31 -34.85
N ARG A 109 18.91 25.59 -35.14
CA ARG A 109 18.33 25.98 -36.41
C ARG A 109 19.36 25.84 -37.53
N ASN A 110 18.99 25.16 -38.60
CA ASN A 110 19.74 25.09 -39.83
C ASN A 110 18.78 25.17 -41.03
N GLY A 111 18.88 26.23 -41.84
CA GLY A 111 18.10 26.37 -43.08
C GLY A 111 16.58 26.26 -42.89
N GLY A 112 16.01 26.94 -41.88
CA GLY A 112 14.57 26.92 -41.60
C GLY A 112 14.06 25.68 -40.85
N ALA A 113 14.88 24.65 -40.66
CA ALA A 113 14.56 23.44 -39.92
C ALA A 113 15.38 23.31 -38.62
N ALA A 114 14.89 22.50 -37.68
CA ALA A 114 15.68 22.03 -36.55
C ALA A 114 16.58 20.86 -37.01
N GLN A 115 17.87 20.93 -36.69
CA GLN A 115 18.83 19.88 -36.99
C GLN A 115 19.70 19.56 -35.77
N SER A 116 19.75 18.29 -35.37
CA SER A 116 20.62 17.80 -34.31
C SER A 116 21.95 17.35 -34.91
N GLN A 117 23.04 18.03 -34.55
CA GLN A 117 24.38 17.74 -35.06
C GLN A 117 25.15 16.84 -34.10
N LEU A 118 26.05 16.03 -34.66
CA LEU A 118 26.82 15.05 -33.89
C LEU A 118 27.75 15.75 -32.88
N ALA A 119 28.56 16.71 -33.33
CA ALA A 119 29.60 17.35 -32.51
C ALA A 119 29.08 18.46 -31.57
N VAL A 120 27.77 18.57 -31.39
CA VAL A 120 27.14 19.64 -30.63
C VAL A 120 26.37 19.06 -29.46
N GLU A 121 26.59 19.64 -28.29
CA GLU A 121 25.78 19.41 -27.11
C GLU A 121 24.53 20.31 -27.15
N TYR A 122 23.39 19.77 -26.75
CA TYR A 122 22.15 20.53 -26.61
C TYR A 122 21.64 20.44 -25.18
N THR A 123 21.36 21.59 -24.59
CA THR A 123 20.86 21.69 -23.22
C THR A 123 19.47 22.29 -23.18
N PHE A 124 18.63 21.72 -22.32
CA PHE A 124 17.38 22.30 -21.87
C PHE A 124 17.50 22.50 -20.37
N ILE A 125 17.38 23.73 -19.91
CA ILE A 125 17.54 24.09 -18.50
C ILE A 125 16.28 24.80 -18.02
N VAL A 126 15.75 24.32 -16.90
CA VAL A 126 14.66 24.95 -16.16
C VAL A 126 15.18 25.32 -14.78
N GLY A 127 15.18 26.62 -14.46
CA GLY A 127 15.58 27.15 -13.15
C GLY A 127 14.40 27.72 -12.38
N ASN A 128 14.66 28.13 -11.14
CA ASN A 128 13.68 28.68 -10.19
C ASN A 128 12.57 27.70 -9.79
N ILE A 129 12.81 26.39 -9.92
CA ILE A 129 11.86 25.38 -9.47
C ILE A 129 11.88 25.33 -7.95
N ASN A 130 10.80 25.75 -7.30
CA ASN A 130 10.69 25.71 -5.85
C ASN A 130 10.28 24.32 -5.37
N THR A 131 11.15 23.68 -4.59
CA THR A 131 10.96 22.33 -4.04
C THR A 131 10.88 22.31 -2.51
N THR A 132 10.88 23.48 -1.84
CA THR A 132 11.04 23.55 -0.37
C THR A 132 9.93 22.87 0.42
N GLY A 133 8.76 22.68 -0.18
CA GLY A 133 7.64 21.98 0.44
C GLY A 133 7.32 20.60 -0.14
N LEU A 134 8.14 20.10 -1.08
CA LEU A 134 8.05 18.71 -1.52
C LEU A 134 8.75 17.80 -0.50
N ASN A 135 8.28 16.56 -0.35
CA ASN A 135 8.96 15.57 0.50
C ASN A 135 10.32 15.16 -0.09
N SER A 136 11.10 14.36 0.64
CA SER A 136 12.47 13.95 0.27
C SER A 136 12.58 13.00 -0.94
N ARG A 137 11.45 12.61 -1.55
CA ARG A 137 11.41 11.70 -2.69
C ARG A 137 10.40 12.20 -3.72
N GLN A 138 10.88 12.77 -4.81
CA GLN A 138 10.03 13.38 -5.83
C GLN A 138 9.96 12.48 -7.07
N ARG A 139 8.83 12.53 -7.77
CA ARG A 139 8.65 11.94 -9.08
C ARG A 139 8.88 13.02 -10.13
N ILE A 140 9.68 12.67 -11.13
CA ILE A 140 9.92 13.49 -12.32
C ILE A 140 9.38 12.70 -13.50
N SER A 141 8.54 13.33 -14.31
CA SER A 141 7.98 12.72 -15.51
C SER A 141 7.97 13.69 -16.65
N PHE A 142 8.17 13.18 -17.87
CA PHE A 142 8.06 13.95 -19.11
C PHE A 142 7.77 13.00 -20.28
N GLY A 143 7.05 13.49 -21.29
CA GLY A 143 6.97 12.87 -22.59
C GLY A 143 8.30 13.00 -23.31
N LEU A 144 8.79 11.90 -23.88
CA LEU A 144 10.01 11.85 -24.67
C LEU A 144 9.70 11.26 -26.04
N ARG A 145 9.91 12.03 -27.10
CA ARG A 145 9.89 11.49 -28.45
C ARG A 145 11.20 10.76 -28.72
N VAL A 146 11.15 9.45 -28.89
CA VAL A 146 12.32 8.59 -29.02
C VAL A 146 12.58 8.21 -30.48
N PRO A 147 13.66 8.72 -31.12
CA PRO A 147 14.00 8.30 -32.46
C PRO A 147 14.49 6.85 -32.54
N VAL A 148 14.32 6.22 -33.70
CA VAL A 148 14.77 4.84 -33.92
C VAL A 148 16.28 4.71 -33.66
N GLY A 149 16.66 3.65 -32.96
CA GLY A 149 18.04 3.34 -32.60
C GLY A 149 18.61 4.18 -31.45
N SER A 150 17.77 4.94 -30.73
CA SER A 150 18.20 5.64 -29.51
C SER A 150 18.73 4.66 -28.48
N ALA A 151 19.72 5.09 -27.70
CA ALA A 151 20.37 4.29 -26.67
C ALA A 151 20.46 5.04 -25.34
N ASP A 152 20.71 4.30 -24.27
CA ASP A 152 21.00 4.91 -22.97
C ASP A 152 22.21 5.86 -23.07
N GLY A 153 22.12 7.01 -22.40
CA GLY A 153 23.10 8.09 -22.48
C GLY A 153 22.96 9.04 -23.69
N ASP A 154 22.05 8.79 -24.64
CA ASP A 154 21.71 9.78 -25.69
C ASP A 154 21.10 11.06 -25.08
N LEU A 155 20.40 10.94 -23.95
CA LEU A 155 19.96 12.04 -23.10
C LEU A 155 20.29 11.77 -21.65
N ILE A 156 20.64 12.82 -20.92
CA ILE A 156 20.97 12.78 -19.51
C ILE A 156 20.09 13.79 -18.78
N LEU A 157 19.42 13.33 -17.72
CA LEU A 157 18.66 14.16 -16.79
C LEU A 157 19.53 14.46 -15.58
N GLU A 158 19.60 15.71 -15.17
CA GLU A 158 20.45 16.15 -14.07
C GLU A 158 19.75 17.25 -13.27
N ALA A 159 20.09 17.39 -11.99
CA ALA A 159 19.63 18.50 -11.17
C ALA A 159 20.73 19.03 -10.26
N ARG A 160 20.58 20.28 -9.83
CA ARG A 160 21.37 20.86 -8.73
C ARG A 160 20.57 21.89 -7.97
N ASP A 161 21.03 22.20 -6.76
CA ASP A 161 20.58 23.37 -6.05
C ASP A 161 21.22 24.63 -6.65
N GLY A 162 20.41 25.44 -7.33
CA GLY A 162 20.80 26.69 -7.98
C GLY A 162 21.18 27.80 -7.03
N ASN A 163 20.91 27.65 -5.72
CA ASN A 163 21.41 28.56 -4.69
C ASN A 163 22.84 28.23 -4.23
N THR A 164 23.43 27.16 -4.76
CA THR A 164 24.78 26.70 -4.41
C THR A 164 25.66 26.54 -5.65
N ALA A 165 26.97 26.53 -5.45
CA ALA A 165 27.95 26.23 -6.52
C ALA A 165 28.10 24.72 -6.79
N ASN A 166 27.18 23.88 -6.29
CA ASN A 166 27.29 22.43 -6.42
C ASN A 166 27.19 21.99 -7.90
N PRO A 167 27.92 20.93 -8.29
CA PRO A 167 27.81 20.38 -9.63
C PRO A 167 26.42 19.77 -9.86
N PHE A 168 26.08 19.60 -11.13
CA PHE A 168 24.92 18.82 -11.53
C PHE A 168 25.09 17.35 -11.10
N VAL A 169 24.02 16.79 -10.54
CA VAL A 169 23.92 15.39 -10.15
C VAL A 169 22.99 14.70 -11.15
N ALA A 170 23.46 13.61 -11.77
CA ALA A 170 22.65 12.83 -12.68
C ALA A 170 21.48 12.17 -11.93
N ILE A 171 20.31 12.21 -12.56
CA ILE A 171 19.10 11.52 -12.13
C ILE A 171 18.90 10.37 -13.10
N PRO A 172 19.21 9.13 -12.69
CA PRO A 172 19.02 7.96 -13.55
C PRO A 172 17.54 7.84 -13.92
N PHE A 173 17.27 7.48 -15.18
CA PHE A 173 15.95 7.06 -15.63
C PHE A 173 16.12 5.91 -16.60
N THR A 174 15.10 5.04 -16.69
CA THR A 174 15.10 3.98 -17.69
C THR A 174 14.81 4.62 -19.05
N PHE A 175 15.79 4.58 -19.95
CA PHE A 175 15.61 5.08 -21.31
C PHE A 175 14.59 4.21 -22.06
N PRO A 176 13.53 4.78 -22.68
CA PRO A 176 12.53 3.97 -23.36
C PRO A 176 13.09 3.28 -24.61
N VAL A 177 12.59 2.08 -24.90
CA VAL A 177 12.96 1.36 -26.14
C VAL A 177 12.15 1.92 -27.29
N ALA A 178 12.84 2.42 -28.33
CA ALA A 178 12.18 2.93 -29.52
C ALA A 178 11.37 1.80 -30.21
N PRO A 179 10.09 2.00 -30.52
CA PRO A 179 9.31 1.04 -31.28
C PRO A 179 9.84 0.92 -32.72
N ALA A 180 9.62 -0.26 -33.33
CA ALA A 180 10.20 -0.60 -34.64
C ALA A 180 9.67 0.25 -35.81
N ALA A 181 8.58 0.98 -35.62
CA ALA A 181 7.84 1.68 -36.68
C ALA A 181 7.69 3.20 -36.44
N GLY A 182 8.77 3.89 -36.06
CA GLY A 182 8.82 5.36 -36.13
C GLY A 182 9.18 6.04 -34.81
N ASN A 183 9.07 7.38 -34.83
CA ASN A 183 9.40 8.21 -33.67
C ASN A 183 8.18 8.34 -32.76
N GLU A 184 7.97 7.40 -31.85
CA GLU A 184 6.86 7.44 -30.90
C GLU A 184 7.24 8.24 -29.65
N TRP A 185 6.22 8.77 -28.98
CA TRP A 185 6.35 9.47 -27.71
C TRP A 185 6.15 8.48 -26.58
N GLU A 186 7.09 8.47 -25.65
CA GLU A 186 7.14 7.58 -24.50
C GLU A 186 7.11 8.39 -23.22
N LEU A 187 6.39 7.90 -22.20
CA LEU A 187 6.47 8.49 -20.88
C LEU A 187 7.75 8.05 -20.19
N VAL A 188 8.62 9.01 -19.89
CA VAL A 188 9.69 8.79 -18.93
C VAL A 188 9.18 9.14 -17.55
N THR A 189 9.38 8.24 -16.59
CA THR A 189 9.13 8.50 -15.17
C THR A 189 10.30 7.99 -14.35
N THR A 190 10.82 8.83 -13.48
CA THR A 190 11.86 8.47 -12.53
C THR A 190 11.61 9.10 -11.16
N THR A 191 12.33 8.60 -10.17
CA THR A 191 12.27 9.11 -8.78
C THR A 191 13.65 9.58 -8.36
N ALA A 192 13.72 10.72 -7.70
CA ALA A 192 14.95 11.28 -7.18
C ALA A 192 14.74 11.84 -5.76
N SER A 193 15.83 12.04 -5.02
CA SER A 193 15.86 12.88 -3.83
C SER A 193 16.47 14.22 -4.19
N LEU A 194 15.63 15.13 -4.66
CA LEU A 194 16.00 16.49 -5.04
C LEU A 194 16.27 17.34 -3.80
N PRO A 195 17.22 18.29 -3.86
CA PRO A 195 17.44 19.27 -2.80
C PRO A 195 16.16 20.02 -2.45
N SER A 196 15.95 20.31 -1.16
CA SER A 196 14.88 21.22 -0.72
C SER A 196 15.37 22.66 -0.88
N THR A 197 15.00 23.30 -1.99
CA THR A 197 15.52 24.62 -2.38
C THR A 197 14.47 25.45 -3.10
N THR A 198 14.57 26.78 -2.99
CA THR A 198 13.71 27.71 -3.74
C THR A 198 14.09 27.81 -5.22
N ASN A 199 15.29 27.34 -5.58
CA ASN A 199 15.82 27.41 -6.93
C ASN A 199 16.49 26.09 -7.30
N LEU A 200 15.71 25.05 -7.51
CA LEU A 200 16.22 23.85 -8.15
C LEU A 200 16.43 24.17 -9.64
N ILE A 201 17.60 23.78 -10.16
CA ILE A 201 17.90 23.83 -11.58
C ILE A 201 17.86 22.40 -12.11
N LEU A 202 16.92 22.11 -13.00
CA LEU A 202 16.85 20.88 -13.76
C LEU A 202 17.52 21.10 -15.12
N ARG A 203 18.32 20.13 -15.56
CA ARG A 203 18.92 20.12 -16.89
C ARG A 203 18.65 18.78 -17.56
N VAL A 204 18.17 18.85 -18.80
CA VAL A 204 18.23 17.73 -19.74
C VAL A 204 19.28 18.05 -20.78
N ARG A 205 20.17 17.10 -21.05
CA ARG A 205 21.31 17.32 -21.94
C ARG A 205 21.42 16.18 -22.94
N LYS A 206 21.51 16.52 -24.22
CA LYS A 206 21.98 15.63 -25.28
C LYS A 206 23.49 15.85 -25.45
N PRO A 207 24.36 14.90 -25.06
CA PRO A 207 25.81 15.11 -25.16
C PRO A 207 26.29 15.20 -26.62
N ALA A 208 27.42 15.89 -26.80
CA ALA A 208 28.14 15.89 -28.07
C ALA A 208 28.74 14.50 -28.36
N ASN A 209 28.93 14.21 -29.64
CA ASN A 209 29.57 13.02 -30.20
C ASN A 209 28.86 11.68 -29.91
N ILE A 210 27.59 11.70 -29.49
CA ILE A 210 26.81 10.47 -29.27
C ILE A 210 25.95 10.11 -30.48
N SER A 211 25.10 11.04 -30.94
CA SER A 211 24.19 10.80 -32.06
C SER A 211 23.76 12.08 -32.78
N THR A 212 23.21 11.92 -33.99
CA THR A 212 22.51 12.99 -34.74
C THR A 212 21.00 12.95 -34.54
N ARG A 213 20.52 12.19 -33.54
CA ARG A 213 19.09 11.99 -33.28
C ARG A 213 18.49 13.24 -32.67
N GLN A 214 17.31 13.62 -33.17
CA GLN A 214 16.57 14.77 -32.65
C GLN A 214 15.53 14.30 -31.64
N PHE A 215 15.87 14.42 -30.36
CA PHE A 215 14.95 14.19 -29.27
C PHE A 215 14.00 15.36 -29.08
N ARG A 216 12.82 15.06 -28.54
CA ARG A 216 11.88 16.07 -28.08
C ARG A 216 11.34 15.75 -26.71
N LEU A 217 11.13 16.78 -25.90
CA LEU A 217 10.57 16.67 -24.56
C LEU A 217 9.29 17.49 -24.48
N ASP A 218 8.28 16.93 -23.81
CA ASP A 218 7.00 17.57 -23.56
C ASP A 218 6.45 17.17 -22.17
N ASP A 219 5.51 17.93 -21.62
CA ASP A 219 4.84 17.71 -20.32
C ASP A 219 5.79 17.43 -19.14
N LEU A 220 6.76 18.31 -18.87
CA LEU A 220 7.66 18.14 -17.73
C LEU A 220 6.92 18.35 -16.41
N THR A 221 6.98 17.36 -15.52
CA THR A 221 6.40 17.45 -14.18
C THR A 221 7.40 17.08 -13.10
N ILE A 222 7.31 17.77 -11.97
CA ILE A 222 7.99 17.43 -10.71
C ILE A 222 6.97 17.49 -9.59
N ARG A 223 6.78 16.38 -8.89
CA ARG A 223 5.82 16.29 -7.78
C ARG A 223 6.39 15.53 -6.60
N GLY A 224 5.97 15.92 -5.40
CA GLY A 224 6.19 15.13 -4.20
C GLY A 224 5.31 13.89 -4.21
N PHE A 225 5.78 12.81 -3.60
CA PHE A 225 4.97 11.60 -3.41
C PHE A 225 3.81 11.87 -2.43
N ALA A 226 2.57 11.62 -2.83
CA ALA A 226 1.41 11.77 -1.94
C ALA A 226 0.95 10.40 -1.45
N SER A 227 1.64 9.88 -0.42
CA SER A 227 1.38 8.52 0.08
C SER A 227 -0.08 8.35 0.51
N ALA A 228 -0.78 7.42 -0.12
CA ALA A 228 -2.17 7.10 0.19
C ALA A 228 -2.35 5.59 0.29
N LEU A 229 -3.29 5.18 1.15
CA LEU A 229 -3.65 3.79 1.38
C LEU A 229 -5.16 3.63 1.19
N THR A 230 -5.56 2.56 0.53
CA THR A 230 -6.97 2.19 0.36
C THR A 230 -7.17 0.72 0.63
N ALA A 231 -8.40 0.35 0.98
CA ALA A 231 -8.85 -1.02 1.07
C ALA A 231 -10.18 -1.12 0.32
N THR A 232 -10.47 -2.27 -0.30
CA THR A 232 -11.70 -2.46 -1.09
C THR A 232 -12.99 -2.41 -0.28
N ILE A 233 -12.90 -2.50 1.06
CA ILE A 233 -14.02 -2.50 1.98
C ILE A 233 -13.72 -1.61 3.19
N ASP A 234 -14.78 -1.12 3.84
CA ASP A 234 -14.72 -0.39 5.12
C ASP A 234 -15.00 -1.29 6.32
N SER A 235 -15.76 -2.38 6.12
CA SER A 235 -16.10 -3.32 7.18
C SER A 235 -16.27 -4.75 6.68
N GLN A 236 -16.09 -5.72 7.58
CA GLN A 236 -16.28 -7.14 7.32
C GLN A 236 -16.87 -7.85 8.54
N ILE A 237 -17.87 -8.70 8.31
CA ILE A 237 -18.40 -9.64 9.31
C ILE A 237 -17.87 -11.03 9.00
N PHE A 238 -17.34 -11.71 10.00
CA PHE A 238 -16.82 -13.08 9.90
C PHE A 238 -17.86 -14.11 10.34
N PRO A 239 -17.80 -15.34 9.79
CA PRO A 239 -18.64 -16.44 10.26
C PRO A 239 -18.45 -16.73 11.75
N ASN A 240 -19.53 -17.14 12.40
CA ASN A 240 -19.48 -17.66 13.77
C ASN A 240 -18.47 -18.80 13.86
N THR A 241 -17.56 -18.72 14.83
CA THR A 241 -16.44 -19.66 14.93
C THR A 241 -16.29 -20.11 16.38
N PRO A 242 -16.24 -21.43 16.66
CA PRO A 242 -15.91 -21.94 17.98
C PRO A 242 -14.55 -21.42 18.45
N VAL A 243 -14.42 -21.14 19.74
CA VAL A 243 -13.11 -20.85 20.34
C VAL A 243 -12.12 -21.98 20.01
N ASN A 244 -10.86 -21.59 19.72
CA ASN A 244 -9.76 -22.42 19.23
C ASN A 244 -9.90 -22.97 17.81
N GLN A 245 -10.97 -22.62 17.09
CA GLN A 245 -11.11 -22.91 15.67
C GLN A 245 -10.83 -21.67 14.82
N ARG A 246 -10.82 -21.86 13.50
CA ARG A 246 -10.62 -20.79 12.51
C ARG A 246 -11.81 -20.73 11.56
N SER A 247 -12.24 -19.52 11.24
CA SER A 247 -13.27 -19.31 10.22
C SER A 247 -12.73 -19.63 8.82
N ALA A 248 -13.65 -19.76 7.85
CA ALA A 248 -13.29 -19.58 6.44
C ALA A 248 -12.70 -18.16 6.23
N PRO A 249 -11.71 -17.99 5.34
CA PRO A 249 -11.13 -16.68 5.08
C PRO A 249 -12.11 -15.74 4.40
N GLN A 250 -11.96 -14.45 4.70
CA GLN A 250 -12.59 -13.34 3.98
C GLN A 250 -11.50 -12.53 3.29
N ASN A 251 -11.79 -12.08 2.07
CA ASN A 251 -10.82 -11.43 1.21
C ASN A 251 -11.02 -9.92 1.18
N LEU A 252 -9.91 -9.18 1.17
CA LEU A 252 -9.91 -7.78 0.76
C LEU A 252 -8.65 -7.48 -0.06
N THR A 253 -8.70 -6.43 -0.87
CA THR A 253 -7.50 -5.91 -1.52
C THR A 253 -7.09 -4.64 -0.82
N VAL A 254 -5.81 -4.56 -0.48
CA VAL A 254 -5.17 -3.33 0.01
C VAL A 254 -4.32 -2.79 -1.12
N THR A 255 -4.47 -1.49 -1.40
CA THR A 255 -3.59 -0.79 -2.34
C THR A 255 -2.96 0.43 -1.69
N GLY A 256 -1.78 0.79 -2.17
CA GLY A 256 -1.08 2.00 -1.79
C GLY A 256 -0.51 2.69 -3.00
N THR A 257 -0.57 4.02 -3.01
CA THR A 257 0.00 4.86 -4.07
C THR A 257 1.02 5.80 -3.49
N ASP A 258 2.08 6.07 -4.25
CA ASP A 258 3.16 6.98 -3.87
C ASP A 258 3.71 6.69 -2.45
N LEU A 259 3.79 5.43 -2.06
CA LEU A 259 4.37 5.05 -0.76
C LEU A 259 5.88 5.22 -0.76
N THR A 260 6.39 5.80 0.33
CA THR A 260 7.84 5.96 0.57
C THR A 260 8.42 4.89 1.49
N ALA A 261 7.56 4.10 2.14
CA ALA A 261 7.90 2.97 3.00
C ALA A 261 6.95 1.79 2.71
N ASN A 262 7.24 0.63 3.31
CA ASN A 262 6.37 -0.53 3.19
C ASN A 262 5.00 -0.27 3.84
N ALA A 263 3.95 -0.84 3.25
CA ALA A 263 2.65 -0.91 3.91
C ALA A 263 2.60 -2.11 4.84
N VAL A 264 2.22 -1.90 6.10
CA VAL A 264 2.07 -2.95 7.10
C VAL A 264 0.60 -3.08 7.45
N VAL A 265 0.06 -4.28 7.26
CA VAL A 265 -1.30 -4.66 7.63
C VAL A 265 -1.26 -5.40 8.95
N THR A 266 -1.98 -4.92 9.95
CA THR A 266 -2.04 -5.51 11.29
C THR A 266 -3.47 -5.87 11.65
N ALA A 267 -3.70 -7.16 11.91
CA ALA A 267 -4.97 -7.68 12.42
C ALA A 267 -5.07 -7.51 13.94
N PRO A 268 -6.27 -7.21 14.48
CA PRO A 268 -6.48 -7.13 15.91
C PRO A 268 -6.42 -8.53 16.55
N THR A 269 -6.37 -8.59 17.88
CA THR A 269 -6.40 -9.86 18.62
C THR A 269 -7.66 -10.67 18.29
N GLY A 270 -7.50 -11.98 18.08
CA GLY A 270 -8.59 -12.87 17.66
C GLY A 270 -8.78 -12.93 16.14
N TYR A 271 -7.96 -12.24 15.37
CA TYR A 271 -7.94 -12.28 13.91
C TYR A 271 -6.52 -12.45 13.41
N LEU A 272 -6.38 -13.15 12.29
CA LEU A 272 -5.10 -13.32 11.62
C LEU A 272 -5.24 -12.95 10.15
N VAL A 273 -4.14 -12.49 9.57
CA VAL A 273 -4.05 -12.07 8.17
C VAL A 273 -2.88 -12.77 7.48
N ARG A 274 -3.01 -13.01 6.18
CA ARG A 274 -1.91 -13.33 5.28
C ARG A 274 -2.10 -12.66 3.93
N ILE A 275 -1.05 -12.61 3.14
CA ILE A 275 -1.17 -12.36 1.69
C ILE A 275 -1.75 -13.62 1.05
N SER A 276 -2.76 -13.48 0.19
CA SER A 276 -3.48 -14.62 -0.37
C SER A 276 -2.52 -15.55 -1.13
N GLY A 277 -2.55 -16.84 -0.79
CA GLY A 277 -1.65 -17.86 -1.35
C GLY A 277 -0.20 -17.82 -0.86
N VAL A 278 0.17 -16.92 0.07
CA VAL A 278 1.56 -16.71 0.51
C VAL A 278 1.68 -16.82 2.03
N GLY A 279 2.59 -17.67 2.49
CA GLY A 279 2.96 -17.78 3.90
C GLY A 279 1.86 -18.32 4.82
N SER A 280 2.14 -18.29 6.13
CA SER A 280 1.20 -18.66 7.18
C SER A 280 0.41 -17.44 7.68
N TYR A 281 -0.78 -17.68 8.23
CA TYR A 281 -1.56 -16.65 8.92
C TYR A 281 -0.78 -16.10 10.13
N ALA A 282 -0.74 -14.77 10.24
CA ALA A 282 -0.02 -14.04 11.29
C ALA A 282 -0.82 -12.82 11.78
N GLN A 283 -0.37 -12.17 12.85
CA GLN A 283 -0.99 -10.90 13.30
C GLN A 283 -0.69 -9.74 12.36
N SER A 284 0.40 -9.80 11.60
CA SER A 284 0.74 -8.75 10.64
C SER A 284 1.39 -9.31 9.39
N VAL A 285 1.20 -8.61 8.28
CA VAL A 285 1.89 -8.83 7.01
C VAL A 285 2.40 -7.53 6.44
N THR A 286 3.46 -7.61 5.65
CA THR A 286 4.08 -6.46 4.98
C THR A 286 3.88 -6.56 3.47
N ILE A 287 3.41 -5.48 2.85
CA ILE A 287 3.27 -5.31 1.41
C ILE A 287 4.35 -4.34 0.94
N LEU A 288 5.22 -4.80 0.04
CA LEU A 288 6.32 -4.00 -0.50
C LEU A 288 5.81 -3.16 -1.69
N PRO A 289 6.05 -1.84 -1.71
CA PRO A 289 5.80 -1.04 -2.89
C PRO A 289 6.84 -1.34 -3.98
N ASN A 290 6.45 -1.17 -5.24
CA ASN A 290 7.37 -1.20 -6.37
C ASN A 290 8.26 0.06 -6.41
N ALA A 291 9.15 0.15 -7.40
CA ALA A 291 10.04 1.29 -7.58
C ALA A 291 9.30 2.64 -7.65
N ASN A 292 8.05 2.64 -8.15
CA ASN A 292 7.21 3.82 -8.25
C ASN A 292 6.42 4.14 -6.97
N GLY A 293 6.57 3.36 -5.90
CA GLY A 293 5.83 3.55 -4.65
C GLY A 293 4.43 2.92 -4.64
N ASN A 294 4.08 2.15 -5.69
CA ASN A 294 2.76 1.51 -5.77
C ASN A 294 2.80 0.12 -5.15
N ALA A 295 1.84 -0.17 -4.28
CA ALA A 295 1.69 -1.45 -3.60
C ALA A 295 0.28 -2.01 -3.83
N SER A 296 0.14 -3.31 -4.03
CA SER A 296 -1.17 -3.97 -4.11
C SER A 296 -1.04 -5.42 -3.66
N ALA A 297 -1.95 -5.86 -2.80
CA ALA A 297 -2.05 -7.27 -2.40
C ALA A 297 -3.49 -7.64 -2.08
N VAL A 298 -3.89 -8.85 -2.49
CA VAL A 298 -5.09 -9.52 -1.97
C VAL A 298 -4.72 -10.19 -0.67
N LEU A 299 -5.50 -9.94 0.38
CA LEU A 299 -5.30 -10.49 1.72
C LEU A 299 -6.39 -11.52 2.02
N ASP A 300 -5.99 -12.59 2.68
CA ASP A 300 -6.92 -13.49 3.36
C ASP A 300 -6.88 -13.13 4.85
N VAL A 301 -8.04 -12.77 5.41
CA VAL A 301 -8.21 -12.54 6.85
C VAL A 301 -9.09 -13.66 7.39
N ILE A 302 -8.79 -14.15 8.59
CA ILE A 302 -9.60 -15.14 9.29
C ILE A 302 -9.94 -14.65 10.69
N PHE A 303 -11.09 -15.08 11.19
CA PHE A 303 -11.43 -15.01 12.60
C PHE A 303 -10.92 -16.28 13.30
N ALA A 304 -10.11 -16.09 14.34
CA ALA A 304 -9.41 -17.13 15.08
C ALA A 304 -9.48 -16.84 16.60
N PRO A 305 -10.69 -16.92 17.20
CA PRO A 305 -10.85 -16.67 18.63
C PRO A 305 -10.13 -17.73 19.47
N THR A 306 -9.62 -17.33 20.62
CA THR A 306 -8.93 -18.19 21.60
C THR A 306 -9.50 -17.89 22.99
N PHE A 307 -9.30 -18.77 23.96
CA PHE A 307 -9.74 -18.50 25.34
C PHE A 307 -9.18 -17.19 25.93
N ALA A 308 -7.98 -16.77 25.50
CA ALA A 308 -7.36 -15.54 25.98
C ALA A 308 -8.11 -14.28 25.53
N ASN A 309 -8.78 -14.33 24.37
CA ASN A 309 -9.53 -13.19 23.82
C ASN A 309 -11.04 -13.39 23.86
N ALA A 310 -11.53 -14.61 24.11
CA ALA A 310 -12.94 -14.94 24.26
C ALA A 310 -13.15 -16.01 25.33
N ALA A 311 -13.12 -15.61 26.60
CA ALA A 311 -13.28 -16.53 27.74
C ALA A 311 -14.75 -16.97 27.99
N GLY A 312 -15.70 -16.41 27.25
CA GLY A 312 -17.14 -16.56 27.50
C GLY A 312 -17.68 -15.56 28.53
N PRO A 313 -18.99 -15.61 28.84
CA PRO A 313 -19.99 -16.54 28.34
C PRO A 313 -20.26 -16.41 26.83
N TYR A 314 -20.72 -17.49 26.19
CA TYR A 314 -20.95 -17.56 24.75
C TYR A 314 -22.44 -17.40 24.37
N PRO A 315 -22.76 -16.89 23.17
CA PRO A 315 -21.84 -16.35 22.16
C PRO A 315 -21.24 -15.00 22.56
N GLN A 316 -20.00 -14.73 22.15
CA GLN A 316 -19.31 -13.47 22.43
C GLN A 316 -18.90 -12.77 21.13
N THR A 317 -19.27 -11.50 20.97
CA THR A 317 -18.88 -10.71 19.81
C THR A 317 -17.51 -10.06 20.05
N LEU A 318 -16.58 -10.28 19.13
CA LEU A 318 -15.28 -9.61 19.08
C LEU A 318 -15.28 -8.61 17.93
N THR A 319 -15.06 -7.34 18.25
CA THR A 319 -14.95 -6.27 17.26
C THR A 319 -13.56 -5.65 17.37
N GLY A 320 -12.95 -5.36 16.23
CA GLY A 320 -11.65 -4.70 16.15
C GLY A 320 -11.44 -4.02 14.81
N SER A 321 -10.23 -3.52 14.58
CA SER A 321 -9.87 -2.92 13.30
C SER A 321 -8.63 -3.58 12.72
N LEU A 322 -8.75 -4.03 11.46
CA LEU A 322 -7.62 -4.33 10.61
C LEU A 322 -7.02 -2.99 10.16
N THR A 323 -5.78 -2.72 10.52
CA THR A 323 -5.12 -1.44 10.23
C THR A 323 -4.07 -1.62 9.15
N VAL A 324 -4.03 -0.69 8.20
CA VAL A 324 -3.00 -0.59 7.17
C VAL A 324 -2.28 0.73 7.38
N SER A 325 -0.98 0.65 7.62
CA SER A 325 -0.14 1.83 7.90
C SER A 325 1.09 1.85 7.00
N SER A 326 1.55 3.04 6.67
CA SER A 326 2.81 3.30 5.97
C SER A 326 3.27 4.70 6.37
N ALA A 327 4.59 4.91 6.46
CA ALA A 327 5.13 6.24 6.75
C ALA A 327 4.64 7.27 5.71
N GLY A 328 4.21 8.44 6.18
CA GLY A 328 3.70 9.53 5.34
C GLY A 328 2.26 9.36 4.82
N ALA A 329 1.63 8.20 5.02
CA ALA A 329 0.24 7.97 4.64
C ALA A 329 -0.70 8.04 5.85
N THR A 330 -1.92 8.55 5.65
CA THR A 330 -3.00 8.38 6.64
C THR A 330 -3.30 6.89 6.80
N THR A 331 -3.35 6.41 8.05
CA THR A 331 -3.66 5.00 8.35
C THR A 331 -5.06 4.66 7.86
N ARG A 332 -5.19 3.54 7.15
CA ARG A 332 -6.46 3.02 6.67
C ARG A 332 -6.93 1.90 7.60
N SER A 333 -8.13 2.05 8.14
CA SER A 333 -8.75 1.09 9.04
C SER A 333 -9.95 0.42 8.38
N VAL A 334 -10.07 -0.90 8.55
CA VAL A 334 -11.25 -1.70 8.18
C VAL A 334 -11.84 -2.27 9.47
N THR A 335 -13.11 -2.01 9.74
CA THR A 335 -13.79 -2.53 10.94
C THR A 335 -14.14 -3.99 10.73
N ILE A 336 -13.69 -4.86 11.62
CA ILE A 336 -13.97 -6.30 11.52
C ILE A 336 -14.69 -6.78 12.77
N THR A 337 -15.66 -7.67 12.57
CA THR A 337 -16.43 -8.27 13.67
C THR A 337 -16.70 -9.75 13.42
N GLY A 338 -16.79 -10.53 14.49
CA GLY A 338 -16.94 -11.97 14.47
C GLY A 338 -17.51 -12.44 15.81
N GLN A 339 -18.28 -13.53 15.77
CA GLN A 339 -18.91 -14.08 16.96
C GLN A 339 -18.21 -15.39 17.35
N ALA A 340 -17.54 -15.37 18.51
CA ALA A 340 -16.99 -16.56 19.13
C ALA A 340 -18.13 -17.39 19.73
N THR A 341 -18.24 -18.66 19.35
CA THR A 341 -19.18 -19.62 19.93
C THR A 341 -18.46 -20.52 20.93
N ALA A 342 -19.24 -21.30 21.68
CA ALA A 342 -18.69 -22.28 22.61
C ALA A 342 -17.64 -23.17 21.92
N PRO A 343 -16.52 -23.47 22.59
CA PRO A 343 -15.46 -24.31 22.03
C PRO A 343 -16.01 -25.71 21.74
N GLN A 344 -15.49 -26.35 20.68
CA GLN A 344 -15.94 -27.68 20.28
C GLN A 344 -15.15 -28.74 21.05
N SER A 345 -15.80 -29.39 22.01
CA SER A 345 -15.21 -30.49 22.76
C SER A 345 -14.83 -31.66 21.83
N ILE A 346 -13.59 -32.15 21.96
CA ILE A 346 -13.06 -33.30 21.21
C ILE A 346 -12.62 -34.36 22.21
N LEU A 347 -12.95 -35.62 21.92
CA LEU A 347 -12.43 -36.81 22.61
C LEU A 347 -11.80 -37.76 21.59
N THR A 348 -10.69 -38.40 21.94
CA THR A 348 -9.98 -39.33 21.07
C THR A 348 -9.41 -40.49 21.88
N ALA A 349 -9.65 -41.71 21.43
CA ALA A 349 -9.14 -42.95 22.02
C ALA A 349 -8.07 -43.59 21.11
N ASN A 350 -6.98 -44.11 21.70
CA ASN A 350 -5.95 -44.84 20.95
C ASN A 350 -5.35 -46.00 21.79
N PRO A 351 -5.39 -47.26 21.30
CA PRO A 351 -6.03 -47.71 20.06
C PRO A 351 -7.56 -47.58 20.13
N THR A 352 -8.21 -47.58 18.96
CA THR A 352 -9.68 -47.51 18.85
C THR A 352 -10.36 -48.87 18.97
N ALA A 353 -9.59 -49.97 19.05
CA ALA A 353 -10.08 -51.33 19.22
C ALA A 353 -9.14 -52.12 20.13
N LEU A 354 -9.72 -52.98 20.97
CA LEU A 354 -9.02 -53.89 21.87
C LEU A 354 -9.48 -55.33 21.59
N ALA A 355 -8.56 -56.29 21.65
CA ALA A 355 -8.83 -57.67 21.29
C ALA A 355 -8.30 -58.66 22.35
N PHE A 356 -9.20 -59.27 23.11
CA PHE A 356 -8.85 -60.03 24.32
C PHE A 356 -8.61 -61.54 24.08
N GLY A 357 -8.87 -62.04 22.88
CA GLY A 357 -8.78 -63.48 22.58
C GLY A 357 -9.88 -64.31 23.26
N SER A 358 -9.64 -65.62 23.41
CA SER A 358 -10.56 -66.53 24.10
C SER A 358 -10.36 -66.49 25.61
N GLN A 359 -11.46 -66.45 26.37
CA GLN A 359 -11.45 -66.44 27.84
C GLN A 359 -12.47 -67.43 28.39
N THR A 360 -12.12 -68.17 29.43
CA THR A 360 -13.03 -69.08 30.12
C THR A 360 -14.14 -68.31 30.84
N VAL A 361 -15.39 -68.75 30.68
CA VAL A 361 -16.55 -68.13 31.35
C VAL A 361 -16.35 -68.07 32.87
N GLY A 362 -16.66 -66.92 33.47
CA GLY A 362 -16.50 -66.67 34.90
C GLY A 362 -15.08 -66.30 35.35
N THR A 363 -14.13 -66.12 34.42
CA THR A 363 -12.76 -65.68 34.71
C THR A 363 -12.42 -64.37 33.99
N SER A 364 -11.40 -63.65 34.46
CA SER A 364 -10.95 -62.37 33.87
C SER A 364 -9.75 -62.56 32.94
N SER A 365 -9.74 -61.83 31.82
CA SER A 365 -8.57 -61.74 30.94
C SER A 365 -7.45 -60.89 31.54
N VAL A 366 -6.26 -60.95 30.93
CA VAL A 366 -5.27 -59.89 31.06
C VAL A 366 -5.89 -58.58 30.58
N ALA A 367 -5.63 -57.49 31.29
CA ALA A 367 -6.11 -56.17 30.91
C ALA A 367 -5.40 -55.67 29.66
N GLN A 368 -6.16 -55.00 28.79
CA GLN A 368 -5.61 -54.15 27.73
C GLN A 368 -5.95 -52.71 28.04
N ALA A 369 -5.34 -51.77 27.34
CA ALA A 369 -5.54 -50.36 27.62
C ALA A 369 -5.68 -49.53 26.35
N PHE A 370 -6.43 -48.44 26.46
CA PHE A 370 -6.40 -47.36 25.49
C PHE A 370 -6.15 -46.03 26.21
N GLN A 371 -5.47 -45.13 25.51
CA GLN A 371 -5.29 -43.76 25.95
C GLN A 371 -6.49 -42.93 25.50
N LEU A 372 -7.24 -42.39 26.47
CA LEU A 372 -8.29 -41.40 26.21
C LEU A 372 -7.70 -40.00 26.37
N THR A 373 -7.81 -39.19 25.32
CA THR A 373 -7.43 -37.77 25.33
C THR A 373 -8.64 -36.92 25.01
N GLY A 374 -8.66 -35.69 25.53
CA GLY A 374 -9.73 -34.75 25.27
C GLY A 374 -9.25 -33.31 25.29
N GLN A 375 -9.90 -32.47 24.49
CA GLN A 375 -9.62 -31.06 24.34
C GLN A 375 -10.92 -30.27 24.40
N ASP A 376 -10.84 -29.02 24.86
CA ASP A 376 -11.97 -28.08 24.89
C ASP A 376 -13.20 -28.64 25.63
N LEU A 377 -12.98 -29.46 26.65
CA LEU A 377 -14.02 -30.11 27.43
C LEU A 377 -14.66 -29.12 28.43
N THR A 378 -15.98 -29.03 28.39
CA THR A 378 -16.76 -28.11 29.26
C THR A 378 -17.49 -28.83 30.39
N SER A 379 -17.44 -30.17 30.42
CA SER A 379 -18.08 -31.02 31.41
C SER A 379 -17.25 -32.28 31.67
N ASN A 380 -17.62 -33.02 32.73
CA ASN A 380 -17.01 -34.31 33.05
C ASN A 380 -17.29 -35.35 31.96
N ILE A 381 -16.36 -36.30 31.79
CA ILE A 381 -16.46 -37.40 30.83
C ILE A 381 -16.96 -38.65 31.55
N THR A 382 -17.92 -39.35 30.96
CA THR A 382 -18.38 -40.67 31.45
C THR A 382 -17.86 -41.76 30.52
N VAL A 383 -17.15 -42.75 31.06
CA VAL A 383 -16.67 -43.94 30.34
C VAL A 383 -17.49 -45.14 30.79
N THR A 384 -18.09 -45.90 29.88
CA THR A 384 -19.01 -46.99 30.24
C THR A 384 -18.50 -48.32 29.69
N ALA A 385 -18.42 -49.34 30.54
CA ALA A 385 -18.06 -50.68 30.07
C ALA A 385 -19.25 -51.34 29.36
N PRO A 386 -19.05 -51.99 28.20
CA PRO A 386 -20.06 -52.87 27.64
C PRO A 386 -20.21 -54.15 28.48
N SER A 387 -21.34 -54.84 28.35
CA SER A 387 -21.57 -56.09 29.06
C SER A 387 -20.50 -57.14 28.76
N GLY A 388 -20.03 -57.84 29.80
CA GLY A 388 -18.92 -58.78 29.71
C GLY A 388 -17.54 -58.12 29.78
N PHE A 389 -17.45 -56.81 29.99
CA PHE A 389 -16.20 -56.09 30.20
C PHE A 389 -16.24 -55.28 31.49
N GLU A 390 -15.06 -55.03 32.04
CA GLU A 390 -14.88 -54.13 33.17
C GLU A 390 -13.76 -53.14 32.85
N ILE A 391 -13.90 -51.93 33.37
CA ILE A 391 -12.96 -50.83 33.15
C ILE A 391 -12.38 -50.35 34.47
N ARG A 392 -11.19 -49.73 34.41
CA ARG A 392 -10.61 -48.97 35.51
C ARG A 392 -9.71 -47.84 35.00
N VAL A 393 -9.33 -46.97 35.93
CA VAL A 393 -8.29 -45.95 35.74
C VAL A 393 -7.22 -46.14 36.81
N GLY A 394 -5.94 -46.10 36.40
CA GLY A 394 -4.80 -46.21 37.31
C GLY A 394 -4.81 -47.51 38.12
N GLY A 395 -4.47 -47.42 39.41
CA GLY A 395 -4.41 -48.58 40.33
C GLY A 395 -5.75 -49.00 40.94
N GLY A 396 -6.88 -48.46 40.47
CA GLY A 396 -8.21 -48.77 41.01
C GLY A 396 -8.68 -50.22 40.76
N ALA A 397 -9.78 -50.59 41.40
CA ALA A 397 -10.46 -51.85 41.12
C ALA A 397 -11.16 -51.79 39.75
N PHE A 398 -11.19 -52.93 39.05
CA PHE A 398 -12.03 -53.09 37.85
C PHE A 398 -13.51 -53.05 38.23
N SER A 399 -14.30 -52.38 37.41
CA SER A 399 -15.73 -52.17 37.64
C SER A 399 -16.51 -52.30 36.32
N PRO A 400 -17.71 -52.93 36.34
CA PRO A 400 -18.63 -52.88 35.21
C PRO A 400 -19.43 -51.57 35.17
N ASN A 401 -19.41 -50.78 36.25
CA ASN A 401 -20.11 -49.50 36.34
C ASN A 401 -19.33 -48.37 35.66
N PRO A 402 -20.02 -47.32 35.16
CA PRO A 402 -19.35 -46.18 34.53
C PRO A 402 -18.33 -45.48 35.43
N LEU A 403 -17.27 -44.97 34.80
CA LEU A 403 -16.26 -44.11 35.43
C LEU A 403 -16.51 -42.66 35.05
N THR A 404 -16.39 -41.73 36.00
CA THR A 404 -16.43 -40.29 35.75
C THR A 404 -15.01 -39.72 35.78
N LEU A 405 -14.59 -39.10 34.69
CA LEU A 405 -13.31 -38.41 34.58
C LEU A 405 -13.55 -36.90 34.61
N VAL A 406 -12.73 -36.19 35.38
CA VAL A 406 -12.80 -34.73 35.50
C VAL A 406 -11.67 -34.12 34.67
N PRO A 407 -11.97 -33.32 33.63
CA PRO A 407 -10.93 -32.67 32.84
C PRO A 407 -10.25 -31.57 33.66
N THR A 408 -8.96 -31.36 33.43
CA THR A 408 -8.20 -30.27 34.03
C THR A 408 -7.98 -29.19 32.98
N ASN A 409 -8.47 -27.97 33.23
CA ASN A 409 -8.41 -26.84 32.27
C ASN A 409 -8.93 -27.22 30.87
N GLY A 410 -10.05 -27.94 30.82
CA GLY A 410 -10.67 -28.40 29.57
C GLY A 410 -9.91 -29.50 28.81
N SER A 411 -8.83 -30.03 29.39
CA SER A 411 -8.03 -31.12 28.81
C SER A 411 -8.14 -32.41 29.62
N LEU A 412 -8.06 -33.54 28.93
CA LEU A 412 -8.01 -34.88 29.52
C LEU A 412 -6.90 -35.69 28.87
N SER A 413 -6.15 -36.46 29.67
CA SER A 413 -5.22 -37.49 29.18
C SER A 413 -5.14 -38.61 30.20
N THR A 414 -5.96 -39.65 30.02
CA THR A 414 -6.12 -40.74 30.99
C THR A 414 -6.07 -42.10 30.29
N GLN A 415 -5.20 -43.00 30.76
CA GLN A 415 -5.19 -44.38 30.31
C GLN A 415 -6.36 -45.13 30.97
N ILE A 416 -7.17 -45.79 30.15
CA ILE A 416 -8.27 -46.65 30.58
C ILE A 416 -7.84 -48.08 30.36
N ASP A 417 -7.79 -48.86 31.44
CA ASP A 417 -7.60 -50.29 31.36
C ASP A 417 -8.97 -50.96 31.24
N VAL A 418 -9.08 -51.91 30.32
CA VAL A 418 -10.26 -52.71 30.06
C VAL A 418 -9.88 -54.18 30.21
N ARG A 419 -10.72 -55.00 30.83
CA ARG A 419 -10.57 -56.45 30.84
C ARG A 419 -11.86 -57.14 30.44
N PHE A 420 -11.73 -58.32 29.85
CA PHE A 420 -12.85 -59.16 29.45
C PHE A 420 -13.20 -60.15 30.57
N VAL A 421 -14.48 -60.24 30.92
CA VAL A 421 -15.07 -61.11 31.95
C VAL A 421 -16.36 -61.75 31.41
N PRO A 422 -16.26 -62.76 30.54
CA PRO A 422 -17.44 -63.39 29.93
C PRO A 422 -18.31 -64.09 30.98
N GLY A 423 -19.60 -63.75 30.99
CA GLY A 423 -20.63 -64.44 31.78
C GLY A 423 -21.28 -65.62 31.05
N THR A 424 -21.10 -65.73 29.74
CA THR A 424 -21.70 -66.77 28.89
C THR A 424 -20.73 -67.20 27.79
N THR A 425 -20.97 -68.38 27.21
CA THR A 425 -20.21 -68.87 26.05
C THR A 425 -20.60 -68.15 24.77
N GLY A 426 -19.63 -67.86 23.90
CA GLY A 426 -19.85 -67.24 22.59
C GLY A 426 -18.95 -66.03 22.36
N THR A 427 -19.08 -65.40 21.19
CA THR A 427 -18.38 -64.15 20.87
C THR A 427 -19.09 -62.98 21.55
N ILE A 428 -18.37 -62.23 22.37
CA ILE A 428 -18.87 -61.01 23.03
C ILE A 428 -18.06 -59.82 22.49
N ALA A 429 -18.76 -58.76 22.07
CA ALA A 429 -18.18 -57.51 21.59
C ALA A 429 -19.00 -56.32 22.10
N GLY A 430 -18.40 -55.14 22.15
CA GLY A 430 -19.06 -53.91 22.55
C GLY A 430 -18.16 -52.69 22.36
N ASN A 431 -18.74 -51.51 22.54
CA ASN A 431 -18.02 -50.24 22.51
C ASN A 431 -17.93 -49.70 23.94
N VAL A 432 -16.78 -49.13 24.28
CA VAL A 432 -16.52 -48.42 25.53
C VAL A 432 -16.76 -46.93 25.34
#